data_AF-A0A6S7IAL9-F1
#
_entry.id   AF-A0A6S7IAL9-F1
#
_cell.length_a   1.000
_cell.length_b   1.000
_cell.length_c   1.000
_cell.angle_alpha   90.00
_cell.angle_beta   90.00
_cell.angle_gamma   90.00
#
_symmetry.space_group_name_H-M   'P 1'
#
loop_
_entity.id
_entity.type
_entity.pdbx_description
1 polymer ?
#
loop_
_entity_poly.entity_id
_entity_poly.type
_entity_poly.pdbx_seq_one_letter_code
_entity_poly.pdbx_strand_id
1 'polypeptide(L)'
;MCTCRSVMQMESRREINDDKRTYFHNIPFYLYVCKHVTFVHHKLSSWQPKKISSGSVGDYSSTHNNKQMAKNPAQGNPNQEGISVPAEMMECERKPRIIVQGGMYTDLQCGGAQLQNEFMDALKGAARNGYDVLRDNGTAVDAVEKAILSLEENGRFNAGRGSYKTDKGDVECDAMIMDGHKVDAGAVTAARYILHPVSLARKVMDESDHCTLCADGALEFAVNQNVPIEFVEGRDYFPWDGPNRFNDNPGDTVTAIAMDCKGNLACAASSGGIPGKSKGRVGDVPQIGCGGYANECGAAAACGHGESIIRMTVAREVVSNMQKLNQSAQ
;
A
#
# COMPACT_ATOMS: atom_id res chain seq x y z
N MET A 1 -1.96 13.04 -23.78
CA MET A 1 -1.58 13.50 -22.43
C MET A 1 -2.64 12.98 -21.47
N CYS A 2 -2.26 12.17 -20.49
CA CYS A 2 -3.22 11.56 -19.56
C CYS A 2 -2.68 11.72 -18.13
N THR A 3 -3.33 12.55 -17.34
CA THR A 3 -3.04 12.78 -15.91
C THR A 3 -4.05 12.00 -15.09
N CYS A 4 -3.60 10.92 -14.44
CA CYS A 4 -4.49 10.06 -13.66
C CYS A 4 -4.70 10.62 -12.25
N ARG A 5 -5.96 10.67 -11.78
CA ARG A 5 -6.36 11.23 -10.46
C ARG A 5 -6.67 10.17 -9.38
N SER A 6 -6.41 8.89 -9.65
CA SER A 6 -6.90 7.75 -8.86
C SER A 6 -5.97 7.23 -7.74
N VAL A 7 -4.83 7.89 -7.51
CA VAL A 7 -3.88 7.54 -6.45
C VAL A 7 -3.90 8.65 -5.40
N MET A 8 -4.09 8.30 -4.12
CA MET A 8 -4.06 9.27 -3.02
C MET A 8 -3.00 8.92 -1.98
N GLN A 9 -2.13 9.88 -1.68
CA GLN A 9 -1.12 9.84 -0.63
C GLN A 9 -1.46 10.89 0.44
N MET A 10 -1.44 10.50 1.72
CA MET A 10 -1.60 11.45 2.83
C MET A 10 -0.27 11.72 3.55
N GLU A 11 0.02 13.00 3.79
CA GLU A 11 1.13 13.50 4.60
C GLU A 11 0.67 14.65 5.51
N SER A 12 1.37 14.88 6.62
CA SER A 12 1.04 15.90 7.62
C SER A 12 1.10 17.33 7.05
N ARG A 13 -0.06 17.94 6.76
CA ARG A 13 -0.34 19.34 6.37
C ARG A 13 0.84 20.18 5.82
N ARG A 14 0.93 20.23 4.48
CA ARG A 14 1.05 21.49 3.72
C ARG A 14 0.18 21.35 2.47
N GLU A 15 -0.50 22.41 2.05
CA GLU A 15 -1.03 22.49 0.69
C GLU A 15 0.15 22.46 -0.27
N ILE A 16 0.14 21.52 -1.21
CA ILE A 16 1.18 21.41 -2.24
C ILE A 16 0.55 21.89 -3.55
N ASN A 17 1.06 23.01 -4.07
CA ASN A 17 0.71 23.50 -5.40
C ASN A 17 0.97 22.43 -6.48
N ASP A 18 0.09 22.41 -7.47
CA ASP A 18 -0.18 21.35 -8.45
C ASP A 18 0.91 21.14 -9.53
N ASP A 19 2.19 21.37 -9.19
CA ASP A 19 3.28 21.54 -10.16
C ASP A 19 4.58 20.79 -9.78
N LYS A 20 4.45 19.46 -9.63
CA LYS A 20 5.60 18.54 -9.59
C LYS A 20 5.45 17.41 -10.61
N ARG A 21 6.07 17.61 -11.76
CA ARG A 21 6.23 16.60 -12.82
C ARG A 21 6.90 15.35 -12.25
N THR A 22 6.28 14.19 -12.46
CA THR A 22 6.88 12.89 -12.13
C THR A 22 8.07 12.63 -13.05
N TYR A 23 9.29 12.61 -12.50
CA TYR A 23 10.52 12.44 -13.27
C TYR A 23 10.74 10.97 -13.66
N PHE A 24 10.12 10.53 -14.75
CA PHE A 24 10.42 9.25 -15.41
C PHE A 24 11.60 9.40 -16.38
N HIS A 25 12.83 9.29 -15.89
CA HIS A 25 14.01 9.11 -16.74
C HIS A 25 14.75 7.82 -16.33
N ASN A 26 14.92 6.93 -17.32
CA ASN A 26 15.63 5.64 -17.25
C ASN A 26 15.00 4.53 -16.40
N ILE A 27 13.72 4.22 -16.64
CA ILE A 27 13.16 2.87 -16.42
C ILE A 27 13.05 2.19 -17.80
N PRO A 28 13.54 0.95 -17.99
CA PRO A 28 13.46 0.26 -19.28
C PRO A 28 12.01 -0.06 -19.68
N PHE A 29 11.82 -0.31 -20.98
CA PHE A 29 10.55 -0.32 -21.74
C PHE A 29 9.42 -1.28 -21.27
N TYR A 30 9.62 -2.04 -20.18
CA TYR A 30 8.75 -3.13 -19.74
C TYR A 30 7.59 -2.71 -18.83
N LEU A 31 7.53 -1.45 -18.38
CA LEU A 31 6.45 -0.95 -17.52
C LEU A 31 5.11 -0.68 -18.26
N TYR A 32 4.95 -1.17 -19.50
CA TYR A 32 3.76 -0.96 -20.33
C TYR A 32 2.59 -1.92 -20.04
N VAL A 33 2.78 -2.84 -19.09
CA VAL A 33 1.93 -4.02 -18.89
C VAL A 33 1.06 -3.94 -17.62
N CYS A 34 1.40 -3.04 -16.68
CA CYS A 34 0.61 -2.76 -15.48
C CYS A 34 0.03 -1.34 -15.60
N LYS A 35 -1.30 -1.18 -15.59
CA LYS A 35 -1.93 0.15 -15.79
C LYS A 35 -1.60 1.12 -14.64
N HIS A 36 -1.40 0.60 -13.42
CA HIS A 36 -0.89 1.37 -12.27
C HIS A 36 0.02 0.48 -11.39
N VAL A 37 1.14 1.02 -10.92
CA VAL A 37 1.93 0.43 -9.82
C VAL A 37 2.17 1.52 -8.79
N THR A 38 1.74 1.27 -7.56
CA THR A 38 1.91 2.20 -6.44
C THR A 38 3.06 1.70 -5.57
N PHE A 39 4.00 2.59 -5.21
CA PHE A 39 5.24 2.22 -4.51
C PHE A 39 5.75 3.30 -3.53
N VAL A 40 6.48 2.88 -2.51
CA VAL A 40 7.21 3.74 -1.55
C VAL A 40 8.66 3.25 -1.42
N HIS A 41 9.62 4.17 -1.49
CA HIS A 41 11.07 3.95 -1.40
C HIS A 41 11.67 4.68 -0.18
N HIS A 42 12.74 4.13 0.41
CA HIS A 42 13.30 4.60 1.67
C HIS A 42 14.76 5.13 1.60
N LYS A 43 14.99 6.32 1.00
CA LYS A 43 16.14 7.26 1.26
C LYS A 43 16.01 8.54 0.39
N LEU A 44 16.65 9.69 0.61
CA LEU A 44 17.76 10.09 1.51
C LEU A 44 17.54 11.52 2.06
N SER A 45 17.91 11.76 3.32
CA SER A 45 18.30 13.10 3.80
C SER A 45 19.63 13.52 3.17
N SER A 46 19.88 14.85 3.07
CA SER A 46 21.09 15.47 2.48
C SER A 46 21.32 15.27 0.97
N TRP A 47 20.42 15.84 0.14
CA TRP A 47 20.83 16.41 -1.15
C TRP A 47 20.83 17.94 -1.04
N GLN A 48 22.03 18.54 -1.02
CA GLN A 48 22.21 19.98 -1.18
C GLN A 48 22.39 20.29 -2.67
N PRO A 49 21.57 21.13 -3.31
CA PRO A 49 21.82 21.53 -4.69
C PRO A 49 23.13 22.32 -4.75
N LYS A 50 24.14 21.77 -5.45
CA LYS A 50 25.30 22.56 -5.89
C LYS A 50 24.78 23.66 -6.81
N LYS A 51 24.67 24.89 -6.30
CA LYS A 51 24.54 26.08 -7.14
C LYS A 51 25.78 26.17 -8.03
N ILE A 52 25.61 25.92 -9.32
CA ILE A 52 26.57 26.40 -10.32
C ILE A 52 26.28 27.89 -10.47
N SER A 53 26.94 28.71 -9.64
CA SER A 53 26.95 30.16 -9.80
C SER A 53 28.06 30.54 -10.77
N SER A 54 27.67 31.10 -11.91
CA SER A 54 28.56 31.88 -12.76
C SER A 54 29.15 33.07 -11.98
N GLY A 55 30.47 33.27 -12.07
CA GLY A 55 31.07 34.59 -11.87
C GLY A 55 32.17 34.71 -10.82
N SER A 56 33.32 35.19 -11.30
CA SER A 56 34.30 36.06 -10.62
C SER A 56 35.19 35.51 -9.50
N VAL A 57 36.49 35.73 -9.72
CA VAL A 57 37.62 35.61 -8.79
C VAL A 57 37.51 36.63 -7.64
N GLY A 58 37.98 36.25 -6.46
CA GLY A 58 38.23 37.17 -5.34
C GLY A 58 38.86 36.46 -4.14
N ASP A 59 40.15 36.70 -3.90
CA ASP A 59 40.84 36.30 -2.67
C ASP A 59 40.21 36.97 -1.44
N TYR A 60 40.35 36.36 -0.25
CA TYR A 60 41.09 36.95 0.88
C TYR A 60 41.27 35.93 2.01
N SER A 61 42.24 36.19 2.90
CA SER A 61 42.86 35.22 3.79
C SER A 61 42.58 35.46 5.28
N SER A 62 43.11 34.55 6.12
CA SER A 62 43.41 34.72 7.56
C SER A 62 42.23 34.58 8.55
N THR A 63 42.40 34.29 9.84
CA THR A 63 43.32 33.41 10.61
C THR A 63 42.78 33.32 12.07
N HIS A 64 43.38 32.47 12.92
CA HIS A 64 43.23 32.38 14.38
C HIS A 64 41.95 31.72 14.94
N ASN A 65 41.90 31.20 16.17
CA ASN A 65 42.77 30.34 17.01
C ASN A 65 42.20 30.35 18.44
N ASN A 66 42.26 29.19 19.12
CA ASN A 66 42.50 29.00 20.56
C ASN A 66 41.40 29.02 21.66
N LYS A 67 41.41 27.90 22.40
CA LYS A 67 41.40 27.71 23.88
C LYS A 67 40.08 27.92 24.65
N GLN A 68 39.53 26.87 25.27
CA GLN A 68 39.93 26.18 26.53
C GLN A 68 39.73 27.03 27.81
N MET A 69 38.90 26.56 28.75
CA MET A 69 39.32 25.89 30.01
C MET A 69 38.10 25.50 30.88
N ALA A 70 38.32 24.68 31.91
CA ALA A 70 37.29 24.05 32.76
C ALA A 70 37.48 24.39 34.25
N LYS A 71 36.43 24.18 35.09
CA LYS A 71 36.47 23.45 36.39
C LYS A 71 35.13 23.46 37.18
N ASN A 72 35.03 22.50 38.10
CA ASN A 72 33.90 22.06 38.97
C ASN A 72 34.15 22.58 40.43
N PRO A 73 33.45 22.18 41.56
CA PRO A 73 32.19 21.42 41.79
C PRO A 73 31.28 21.83 43.04
N ALA A 74 30.17 21.08 43.24
CA ALA A 74 29.61 20.52 44.52
C ALA A 74 28.61 21.25 45.47
N GLN A 75 27.74 20.41 46.10
CA GLN A 75 26.66 20.58 47.13
C GLN A 75 25.19 20.72 46.63
N GLY A 76 24.13 20.16 47.27
CA GLY A 76 24.09 19.09 48.29
C GLY A 76 22.78 18.80 49.11
N ASN A 77 21.80 18.02 48.57
CA ASN A 77 20.72 17.25 49.29
C ASN A 77 19.56 18.05 50.00
N PRO A 78 18.41 17.46 50.45
CA PRO A 78 17.62 16.26 50.05
C PRO A 78 16.09 16.53 49.75
N ASN A 79 15.36 15.46 49.37
CA ASN A 79 13.89 15.27 49.42
C ASN A 79 12.96 16.14 48.53
N GLN A 80 12.34 15.52 47.50
CA GLN A 80 10.88 15.28 47.48
C GLN A 80 10.44 14.35 46.33
N GLU A 81 9.58 13.39 46.70
CA GLU A 81 8.55 12.69 45.92
C GLU A 81 8.82 12.27 44.45
N GLY A 82 8.82 10.95 44.23
CA GLY A 82 8.93 10.35 42.91
C GLY A 82 7.68 10.59 42.06
N ILE A 83 7.77 11.58 41.16
CA ILE A 83 6.85 11.71 40.03
C ILE A 83 7.12 10.53 39.09
N SER A 84 6.14 9.64 38.94
CA SER A 84 6.18 8.59 37.93
C SER A 84 6.31 9.21 36.55
N VAL A 85 7.39 8.87 35.85
CA VAL A 85 7.63 9.33 34.47
C VAL A 85 6.43 8.92 33.60
N PRO A 86 5.82 9.82 32.81
CA PRO A 86 4.77 9.43 31.88
C PRO A 86 5.30 8.39 30.89
N ALA A 87 4.42 7.51 30.40
CA ALA A 87 4.76 6.57 29.33
C ALA A 87 5.48 7.31 28.20
N GLU A 88 6.67 6.84 27.84
CA GLU A 88 7.49 7.45 26.79
C GLU A 88 6.67 7.54 25.50
N MET A 89 6.34 8.76 25.08
CA MET A 89 5.82 8.98 23.74
C MET A 89 6.97 8.63 22.79
N MET A 90 6.91 7.43 22.21
CA MET A 90 7.93 6.92 21.29
C MET A 90 8.15 7.97 20.19
N GLU A 91 9.35 8.57 20.16
CA GLU A 91 9.62 9.66 19.22
C GLU A 91 9.61 9.09 17.79
N CYS A 92 8.81 9.71 16.92
CA CYS A 92 8.50 9.20 15.61
C CYS A 92 9.73 9.29 14.67
N GLU A 93 10.46 8.18 14.53
CA GLU A 93 11.68 8.06 13.71
C GLU A 93 11.43 8.44 12.24
N ARG A 94 10.25 8.12 11.72
CA ARG A 94 9.85 8.34 10.33
C ARG A 94 8.42 8.88 10.25
N LYS A 95 8.24 10.00 9.54
CA LYS A 95 6.90 10.53 9.24
C LYS A 95 6.03 9.44 8.57
N PRO A 96 4.92 9.00 9.19
CA PRO A 96 4.12 7.91 8.64
C PRO A 96 3.45 8.32 7.32
N ARG A 97 3.20 7.33 6.47
CA ARG A 97 2.64 7.52 5.13
C ARG A 97 1.70 6.37 4.81
N ILE A 98 0.62 6.66 4.10
CA ILE A 98 -0.20 5.64 3.44
C ILE A 98 -0.54 6.10 2.03
N ILE A 99 -0.55 5.15 1.10
CA ILE A 99 -1.06 5.33 -0.26
C ILE A 99 -2.11 4.26 -0.50
N VAL A 100 -3.28 4.68 -1.00
CA VAL A 100 -4.41 3.80 -1.30
C VAL A 100 -4.81 3.99 -2.77
N GLN A 101 -5.13 2.87 -3.43
CA GLN A 101 -5.54 2.80 -4.83
C GLN A 101 -6.79 1.94 -4.94
N GLY A 102 -7.84 2.43 -5.59
CA GLY A 102 -9.13 1.71 -5.66
C GLY A 102 -9.22 0.67 -6.78
N GLY A 103 -8.38 0.80 -7.82
CA GLY A 103 -8.65 0.19 -9.12
C GLY A 103 -9.94 0.75 -9.68
N MET A 104 -9.87 1.72 -10.60
CA MET A 104 -11.07 2.06 -11.36
C MET A 104 -10.79 2.81 -12.65
N TYR A 105 -10.95 2.10 -13.77
CA TYR A 105 -10.79 2.69 -15.10
C TYR A 105 -12.12 2.87 -15.86
N THR A 106 -13.03 1.88 -15.83
CA THR A 106 -14.30 1.96 -16.58
C THR A 106 -15.32 2.86 -15.90
N ASP A 107 -15.60 2.63 -14.61
CA ASP A 107 -16.73 3.27 -13.93
C ASP A 107 -16.50 4.79 -13.76
N LEU A 108 -15.24 5.26 -13.69
CA LEU A 108 -14.92 6.70 -13.72
C LEU A 108 -15.06 7.34 -15.11
N GLN A 109 -14.92 6.58 -16.20
CA GLN A 109 -15.05 7.12 -17.57
C GLN A 109 -16.51 7.15 -18.03
N CYS A 110 -17.33 6.22 -17.55
CA CYS A 110 -18.75 6.16 -17.89
C CYS A 110 -19.64 6.90 -16.86
N GLY A 111 -19.23 6.98 -15.60
CA GLY A 111 -19.92 7.73 -14.56
C GLY A 111 -19.57 9.22 -14.57
N GLY A 112 -20.58 10.07 -14.68
CA GLY A 112 -20.41 11.53 -14.62
C GLY A 112 -19.82 12.03 -13.28
N ALA A 113 -19.53 13.33 -13.21
CA ALA A 113 -18.75 13.95 -12.13
C ALA A 113 -19.21 13.62 -10.69
N GLN A 114 -20.52 13.39 -10.46
CA GLN A 114 -21.02 12.93 -9.16
C GLN A 114 -20.43 11.58 -8.75
N LEU A 115 -20.46 10.58 -9.64
CA LEU A 115 -19.95 9.25 -9.34
C LEU A 115 -18.43 9.32 -9.09
N GLN A 116 -17.70 10.10 -9.89
CA GLN A 116 -16.27 10.34 -9.68
C GLN A 116 -15.98 10.93 -8.30
N ASN A 117 -16.81 11.86 -7.81
CA ASN A 117 -16.66 12.42 -6.46
C ASN A 117 -16.93 11.37 -5.37
N GLU A 118 -17.99 10.55 -5.49
CA GLU A 118 -18.29 9.47 -4.54
C GLU A 118 -17.11 8.49 -4.38
N PHE A 119 -16.50 8.07 -5.49
CA PHE A 119 -15.32 7.20 -5.47
C PHE A 119 -14.08 7.88 -4.86
N MET A 120 -13.83 9.14 -5.21
CA MET A 120 -12.72 9.89 -4.62
C MET A 120 -12.92 10.14 -3.12
N ASP A 121 -14.15 10.32 -2.65
CA ASP A 121 -14.45 10.50 -1.23
C ASP A 121 -14.35 9.18 -0.45
N ALA A 122 -14.73 8.04 -1.06
CA ALA A 122 -14.47 6.72 -0.49
C ALA A 122 -12.96 6.41 -0.39
N LEU A 123 -12.16 6.76 -1.41
CA LEU A 123 -10.70 6.62 -1.36
C LEU A 123 -10.06 7.53 -0.30
N LYS A 124 -10.52 8.78 -0.17
CA LYS A 124 -10.14 9.67 0.95
C LYS A 124 -10.49 9.05 2.30
N GLY A 125 -11.65 8.40 2.40
CA GLY A 125 -12.10 7.69 3.60
C GLY A 125 -11.15 6.56 3.99
N ALA A 126 -10.87 5.64 3.06
CA ALA A 126 -9.94 4.52 3.28
C ALA A 126 -8.53 5.00 3.64
N ALA A 127 -8.00 6.01 2.93
CA ALA A 127 -6.69 6.60 3.24
C ALA A 127 -6.66 7.26 4.63
N ARG A 128 -7.72 7.96 5.04
CA ARG A 128 -7.84 8.52 6.40
C ARG A 128 -7.90 7.42 7.45
N ASN A 129 -8.74 6.41 7.26
CA ASN A 129 -8.93 5.31 8.22
C ASN A 129 -7.61 4.57 8.49
N GLY A 130 -6.79 4.31 7.46
CA GLY A 130 -5.45 3.76 7.62
C GLY A 130 -4.44 4.77 8.20
N TYR A 131 -4.51 6.05 7.82
CA TYR A 131 -3.62 7.09 8.37
C TYR A 131 -3.88 7.39 9.85
N ASP A 132 -5.12 7.28 10.32
CA ASP A 132 -5.48 7.44 11.73
C ASP A 132 -4.82 6.36 12.59
N VAL A 133 -4.77 5.11 12.12
CA VAL A 133 -4.01 4.02 12.76
C VAL A 133 -2.52 4.39 12.88
N LEU A 134 -1.91 4.91 11.80
CA LEU A 134 -0.50 5.33 11.82
C LEU A 134 -0.24 6.54 12.73
N ARG A 135 -1.16 7.50 12.78
CA ARG A 135 -1.08 8.68 13.65
C ARG A 135 -1.09 8.26 15.13
N ASP A 136 -1.89 7.25 15.46
CA ASP A 136 -2.07 6.75 16.82
C ASP A 136 -1.04 5.66 17.16
N ASN A 137 0.11 5.65 16.47
CA ASN A 137 1.26 4.75 16.62
C ASN A 137 0.99 3.25 16.37
N GLY A 138 -0.07 2.92 15.64
CA GLY A 138 -0.30 1.56 15.10
C GLY A 138 0.71 1.17 14.01
N THR A 139 0.75 -0.12 13.67
CA THR A 139 1.75 -0.63 12.71
C THR A 139 1.36 -0.34 11.26
N ALA A 140 2.34 -0.46 10.35
CA ALA A 140 2.08 -0.35 8.91
C ALA A 140 1.09 -1.41 8.42
N VAL A 141 1.11 -2.61 9.01
CA VAL A 141 0.25 -3.74 8.63
C VAL A 141 -1.20 -3.44 9.00
N ASP A 142 -1.44 -2.98 10.24
CA ASP A 142 -2.78 -2.64 10.72
C ASP A 142 -3.39 -1.47 9.91
N ALA A 143 -2.55 -0.53 9.47
CA ALA A 143 -2.95 0.59 8.64
C ALA A 143 -3.37 0.19 7.21
N VAL A 144 -2.64 -0.72 6.55
CA VAL A 144 -3.04 -1.23 5.23
C VAL A 144 -4.29 -2.12 5.32
N GLU A 145 -4.40 -2.95 6.36
CA GLU A 145 -5.61 -3.74 6.62
C GLU A 145 -6.83 -2.83 6.78
N LYS A 146 -6.73 -1.80 7.66
CA LYS A 146 -7.86 -0.88 7.91
C LYS A 146 -8.27 -0.08 6.67
N ALA A 147 -7.32 0.25 5.79
CA ALA A 147 -7.61 0.90 4.52
C ALA A 147 -8.33 -0.05 3.54
N ILE A 148 -7.89 -1.30 3.39
CA ILE A 148 -8.54 -2.28 2.48
C ILE A 148 -9.93 -2.67 2.99
N LEU A 149 -10.10 -2.92 4.30
CA LEU A 149 -11.41 -3.17 4.92
C LEU A 149 -12.44 -2.11 4.54
N SER A 150 -12.03 -0.83 4.59
CA SER A 150 -12.90 0.31 4.25
C SER A 150 -13.37 0.29 2.78
N LEU A 151 -12.62 -0.36 1.88
CA LEU A 151 -12.96 -0.49 0.46
C LEU A 151 -13.76 -1.78 0.18
N GLU A 152 -13.48 -2.87 0.90
CA GLU A 152 -14.25 -4.12 0.88
C GLU A 152 -15.69 -3.92 1.40
N GLU A 153 -15.89 -3.10 2.44
CA GLU A 153 -17.24 -2.76 2.94
C GLU A 153 -18.05 -1.92 1.95
N ASN A 154 -17.39 -1.06 1.18
CA ASN A 154 -18.02 0.04 0.42
C ASN A 154 -18.97 -0.43 -0.70
N GLY A 155 -18.78 -1.65 -1.21
CA GLY A 155 -19.65 -2.25 -2.23
C GLY A 155 -19.51 -1.67 -3.65
N ARG A 156 -18.82 -0.55 -3.84
CA ARG A 156 -18.56 0.01 -5.18
C ARG A 156 -17.25 -0.49 -5.80
N PHE A 157 -16.21 -0.69 -5.00
CA PHE A 157 -14.94 -1.25 -5.45
C PHE A 157 -15.08 -2.77 -5.66
N ASN A 158 -14.31 -3.33 -6.59
CA ASN A 158 -14.31 -4.76 -6.90
C ASN A 158 -13.51 -5.57 -5.86
N ALA A 159 -13.94 -5.52 -4.60
CA ALA A 159 -13.42 -6.30 -3.49
C ALA A 159 -14.52 -6.43 -2.41
N GLY A 160 -14.44 -7.47 -1.58
CA GLY A 160 -15.43 -7.76 -0.53
C GLY A 160 -16.86 -7.71 -1.07
N ARG A 161 -17.68 -6.79 -0.54
CA ARG A 161 -19.09 -6.59 -0.91
C ARG A 161 -19.31 -6.31 -2.39
N GLY A 162 -18.37 -5.61 -3.05
CA GLY A 162 -18.49 -5.17 -4.44
C GLY A 162 -17.81 -6.08 -5.46
N SER A 163 -17.33 -7.26 -5.05
CA SER A 163 -16.67 -8.21 -5.94
C SER A 163 -17.54 -8.69 -7.10
N TYR A 164 -16.94 -8.84 -8.29
CA TYR A 164 -17.60 -9.47 -9.44
C TYR A 164 -17.88 -10.96 -9.20
N LYS A 165 -19.01 -11.42 -9.77
CA LYS A 165 -19.37 -12.85 -9.83
C LYS A 165 -18.56 -13.62 -10.89
N THR A 166 -18.36 -14.90 -10.62
CA THR A 166 -17.82 -15.93 -11.51
C THR A 166 -18.81 -16.32 -12.62
N ASP A 167 -18.36 -17.14 -13.57
CA ASP A 167 -19.19 -17.81 -14.59
C ASP A 167 -20.25 -18.78 -14.02
N LYS A 168 -20.28 -18.96 -12.69
CA LYS A 168 -21.30 -19.73 -11.96
C LYS A 168 -22.22 -18.87 -11.10
N GLY A 169 -22.04 -17.55 -11.09
CA GLY A 169 -22.83 -16.62 -10.26
C GLY A 169 -22.35 -16.48 -8.82
N ASP A 170 -21.37 -17.29 -8.38
CA ASP A 170 -20.73 -17.18 -7.06
C ASP A 170 -19.73 -16.01 -7.02
N VAL A 171 -19.59 -15.36 -5.88
CA VAL A 171 -18.44 -14.49 -5.57
C VAL A 171 -17.27 -15.32 -5.06
N GLU A 172 -16.08 -15.07 -5.61
CA GLU A 172 -14.81 -15.64 -5.17
C GLU A 172 -13.79 -14.52 -5.05
N CYS A 173 -13.29 -14.26 -3.84
CA CYS A 173 -12.34 -13.19 -3.58
C CYS A 173 -10.90 -13.70 -3.45
N ASP A 174 -9.94 -12.91 -3.93
CA ASP A 174 -8.52 -13.10 -3.69
C ASP A 174 -8.01 -11.93 -2.82
N ALA A 175 -7.16 -12.19 -1.82
CA ALA A 175 -6.52 -11.14 -1.02
C ALA A 175 -5.14 -11.53 -0.49
N MET A 176 -4.31 -10.53 -0.18
CA MET A 176 -3.04 -10.68 0.52
C MET A 176 -2.78 -9.56 1.53
N ILE A 177 -1.87 -9.84 2.46
CA ILE A 177 -1.19 -8.84 3.30
C ILE A 177 0.24 -9.30 3.59
N MET A 178 1.17 -8.36 3.73
CA MET A 178 2.59 -8.65 3.99
C MET A 178 3.22 -7.60 4.91
N ASP A 179 3.90 -8.08 5.96
CA ASP A 179 4.78 -7.30 6.83
C ASP A 179 6.19 -7.25 6.24
N GLY A 180 6.63 -6.08 5.77
CA GLY A 180 7.96 -5.91 5.18
C GLY A 180 9.11 -5.83 6.19
N HIS A 181 8.84 -5.68 7.49
CA HIS A 181 9.86 -5.75 8.53
C HIS A 181 10.21 -7.21 8.86
N LYS A 182 9.20 -8.08 8.99
CA LYS A 182 9.41 -9.51 9.25
C LYS A 182 9.57 -10.37 7.99
N VAL A 183 9.13 -9.86 6.85
CA VAL A 183 8.84 -10.57 5.58
C VAL A 183 7.79 -11.69 5.69
N ASP A 184 7.01 -11.69 6.77
CA ASP A 184 5.82 -12.53 6.93
C ASP A 184 4.74 -12.10 5.93
N ALA A 185 4.00 -13.07 5.39
CA ALA A 185 2.93 -12.83 4.42
C ALA A 185 1.80 -13.84 4.59
N GLY A 186 0.56 -13.38 4.40
CA GLY A 186 -0.63 -14.23 4.35
C GLY A 186 -1.53 -13.86 3.19
N ALA A 187 -2.21 -14.86 2.63
CA ALA A 187 -3.07 -14.70 1.48
C ALA A 187 -4.22 -15.72 1.48
N VAL A 188 -5.31 -15.37 0.83
CA VAL A 188 -6.41 -16.29 0.50
C VAL A 188 -6.79 -16.19 -0.97
N THR A 189 -7.08 -17.34 -1.59
CA THR A 189 -7.45 -17.42 -3.01
C THR A 189 -8.79 -18.10 -3.20
N ALA A 190 -9.58 -17.62 -4.16
CA ALA A 190 -10.94 -18.10 -4.43
C ALA A 190 -11.81 -18.24 -3.16
N ALA A 191 -11.61 -17.34 -2.18
CA ALA A 191 -12.30 -17.37 -0.90
C ALA A 191 -13.78 -17.03 -1.09
N ARG A 192 -14.66 -17.85 -0.52
CA ARG A 192 -16.12 -17.72 -0.64
C ARG A 192 -16.73 -17.51 0.74
N TYR A 193 -17.84 -16.78 0.79
CA TYR A 193 -18.60 -16.48 2.00
C TYR A 193 -17.85 -15.64 3.06
N ILE A 194 -16.87 -14.83 2.63
CA ILE A 194 -16.06 -13.97 3.50
C ILE A 194 -16.19 -12.53 3.00
N LEU A 195 -16.75 -11.65 3.83
CA LEU A 195 -16.89 -10.22 3.51
C LEU A 195 -15.53 -9.50 3.52
N HIS A 196 -14.60 -9.94 4.39
CA HIS A 196 -13.27 -9.36 4.58
C HIS A 196 -12.10 -10.31 4.27
N PRO A 197 -11.87 -10.64 2.98
CA PRO A 197 -10.73 -11.41 2.53
C PRO A 197 -9.37 -10.92 3.07
N VAL A 198 -9.15 -9.60 3.19
CA VAL A 198 -7.88 -9.06 3.70
C VAL A 198 -7.59 -9.44 5.15
N SER A 199 -8.61 -9.45 6.02
CA SER A 199 -8.44 -9.85 7.42
C SER A 199 -8.33 -11.37 7.58
N LEU A 200 -8.94 -12.15 6.68
CA LEU A 200 -8.68 -13.59 6.64
C LEU A 200 -7.24 -13.87 6.19
N ALA A 201 -6.73 -13.14 5.20
CA ALA A 201 -5.32 -13.19 4.80
C ALA A 201 -4.38 -12.76 5.96
N ARG A 202 -4.77 -11.76 6.77
CA ARG A 202 -4.04 -11.39 7.99
C ARG A 202 -4.00 -12.52 9.02
N LYS A 203 -5.13 -13.21 9.24
CA LYS A 203 -5.17 -14.39 10.12
C LYS A 203 -4.33 -15.55 9.58
N VAL A 204 -4.25 -15.75 8.26
CA VAL A 204 -3.32 -16.73 7.69
C VAL A 204 -1.87 -16.37 8.05
N MET A 205 -1.49 -15.08 7.97
CA MET A 205 -0.15 -14.60 8.33
C MET A 205 0.18 -14.75 9.83
N ASP A 206 -0.75 -14.39 10.71
CA ASP A 206 -0.49 -14.28 12.16
C ASP A 206 -0.82 -15.57 12.95
N GLU A 207 -1.73 -16.41 12.44
CA GLU A 207 -2.36 -17.52 13.17
C GLU A 207 -2.22 -18.88 12.46
N SER A 208 -1.26 -19.02 11.53
CA SER A 208 -0.96 -20.30 10.85
C SER A 208 0.52 -20.42 10.45
N ASP A 209 1.00 -21.65 10.24
CA ASP A 209 2.34 -21.94 9.68
C ASP A 209 2.39 -21.81 8.15
N HIS A 210 1.47 -21.05 7.53
CA HIS A 210 1.22 -21.04 6.08
C HIS A 210 1.10 -19.63 5.52
N CYS A 211 1.59 -19.41 4.30
CA CYS A 211 1.46 -18.12 3.63
C CYS A 211 0.21 -17.99 2.74
N THR A 212 -0.47 -19.09 2.39
CA THR A 212 -1.63 -19.04 1.49
C THR A 212 -2.57 -20.23 1.71
N LEU A 213 -3.86 -19.94 1.84
CA LEU A 213 -4.94 -20.93 1.80
C LEU A 213 -5.87 -20.66 0.61
N CYS A 214 -6.58 -21.68 0.13
CA CYS A 214 -7.44 -21.56 -1.04
C CYS A 214 -8.82 -22.20 -0.85
N ALA A 215 -9.81 -21.62 -1.53
CA ALA A 215 -11.18 -22.13 -1.66
C ALA A 215 -11.76 -22.67 -0.34
N ASP A 216 -12.12 -23.96 -0.31
CA ASP A 216 -12.79 -24.57 0.85
C ASP A 216 -11.86 -24.69 2.06
N GLY A 217 -10.54 -24.83 1.87
CA GLY A 217 -9.56 -24.81 2.96
C GLY A 217 -9.41 -23.42 3.60
N ALA A 218 -9.56 -22.34 2.83
CA ALA A 218 -9.64 -20.99 3.38
C ALA A 218 -10.94 -20.77 4.17
N LEU A 219 -12.06 -21.38 3.73
CA LEU A 219 -13.34 -21.35 4.44
C LEU A 219 -13.29 -22.15 5.75
N GLU A 220 -12.70 -23.35 5.75
CA GLU A 220 -12.48 -24.15 6.96
C GLU A 220 -11.61 -23.40 7.98
N PHE A 221 -10.53 -22.76 7.53
CA PHE A 221 -9.70 -21.91 8.39
C PHE A 221 -10.49 -20.70 8.93
N ALA A 222 -11.31 -20.04 8.11
CA ALA A 222 -12.16 -18.94 8.55
C ALA A 222 -13.12 -19.37 9.68
N VAL A 223 -13.76 -20.54 9.55
CA VAL A 223 -14.62 -21.13 10.59
C VAL A 223 -13.82 -21.41 11.86
N ASN A 224 -12.65 -22.02 11.75
CA ASN A 224 -11.79 -22.33 12.91
C ASN A 224 -11.31 -21.06 13.64
N GLN A 225 -11.07 -19.97 12.90
CA GLN A 225 -10.68 -18.67 13.47
C GLN A 225 -11.86 -17.77 13.85
N ASN A 226 -13.09 -18.32 13.89
CA ASN A 226 -14.32 -17.62 14.26
C ASN A 226 -14.61 -16.37 13.40
N VAL A 227 -14.18 -16.37 12.14
CA VAL A 227 -14.50 -15.32 11.17
C VAL A 227 -15.96 -15.46 10.73
N PRO A 228 -16.76 -14.38 10.70
CA PRO A 228 -18.14 -14.43 10.21
C PRO A 228 -18.24 -14.99 8.79
N ILE A 229 -19.08 -16.01 8.62
CA ILE A 229 -19.38 -16.61 7.32
C ILE A 229 -20.68 -15.99 6.80
N GLU A 230 -20.56 -15.19 5.74
CA GLU A 230 -21.66 -14.36 5.21
C GLU A 230 -21.80 -14.54 3.69
N PHE A 231 -23.04 -14.65 3.20
CA PHE A 231 -23.27 -14.65 1.76
C PHE A 231 -22.97 -13.26 1.17
N VAL A 232 -21.96 -13.19 0.31
CA VAL A 232 -21.60 -11.97 -0.44
C VAL A 232 -22.33 -11.99 -1.77
N GLU A 233 -23.31 -11.10 -1.93
CA GLU A 233 -24.11 -10.98 -3.16
C GLU A 233 -23.26 -10.59 -4.38
N GLY A 234 -22.30 -9.67 -4.19
CA GLY A 234 -21.43 -9.17 -5.25
C GLY A 234 -22.15 -8.38 -6.34
N ARG A 235 -21.43 -8.04 -7.40
CA ARG A 235 -21.98 -7.35 -8.58
C ARG A 235 -22.05 -8.28 -9.78
N ASP A 236 -23.22 -8.32 -10.42
CA ASP A 236 -23.38 -8.94 -11.74
C ASP A 236 -22.59 -8.17 -12.80
N TYR A 237 -22.27 -8.89 -13.89
CA TYR A 237 -21.68 -8.30 -15.08
C TYR A 237 -22.71 -8.25 -16.20
N PHE A 238 -22.97 -7.06 -16.72
CA PHE A 238 -23.62 -6.92 -18.01
C PHE A 238 -22.59 -7.31 -19.10
N PRO A 239 -22.91 -8.26 -20.00
CA PRO A 239 -22.01 -8.65 -21.07
C PRO A 239 -21.57 -7.41 -21.87
N TRP A 240 -20.27 -7.23 -21.99
CA TRP A 240 -19.73 -6.30 -22.97
C TRP A 240 -19.65 -7.04 -24.32
N ASP A 241 -20.49 -6.61 -25.26
CA ASP A 241 -20.68 -7.25 -26.56
C ASP A 241 -19.58 -6.92 -27.60
N GLY A 242 -18.51 -6.27 -27.17
CA GLY A 242 -17.39 -5.89 -28.04
C GLY A 242 -16.39 -7.03 -28.31
N PRO A 243 -15.45 -6.82 -29.24
CA PRO A 243 -14.55 -7.87 -29.74
C PRO A 243 -13.35 -8.21 -28.82
N ASN A 244 -12.97 -7.34 -27.88
CA ASN A 244 -11.77 -7.46 -27.02
C ASN A 244 -12.06 -7.56 -25.50
N ARG A 245 -12.60 -8.70 -25.03
CA ARG A 245 -12.91 -8.94 -23.60
C ARG A 245 -11.74 -8.71 -22.63
N PHE A 246 -10.50 -8.69 -23.11
CA PHE A 246 -9.28 -8.58 -22.29
C PHE A 246 -8.67 -7.17 -22.20
N ASN A 247 -8.93 -6.26 -23.16
CA ASN A 247 -8.34 -4.91 -23.14
C ASN A 247 -9.20 -3.90 -22.37
N ASP A 248 -10.52 -4.06 -22.48
CA ASP A 248 -11.52 -3.05 -22.12
C ASP A 248 -12.28 -3.39 -20.82
N ASN A 249 -12.03 -4.55 -20.23
CA ASN A 249 -12.69 -5.03 -19.01
C ASN A 249 -11.68 -5.05 -17.84
N PRO A 250 -11.58 -3.99 -17.02
CA PRO A 250 -10.62 -3.94 -15.94
C PRO A 250 -11.07 -4.84 -14.79
N GLY A 251 -10.30 -5.91 -14.54
CA GLY A 251 -10.21 -6.50 -13.21
C GLY A 251 -9.58 -5.48 -12.29
N ASP A 252 -10.41 -4.62 -11.72
CA ASP A 252 -9.98 -3.53 -10.86
C ASP A 252 -9.77 -4.07 -9.43
N THR A 253 -8.65 -3.69 -8.82
CA THR A 253 -8.13 -4.24 -7.57
C THR A 253 -7.88 -3.11 -6.59
N VAL A 254 -8.30 -3.29 -5.34
CA VAL A 254 -7.96 -2.34 -4.26
C VAL A 254 -6.60 -2.70 -3.68
N THR A 255 -5.74 -1.70 -3.50
CA THR A 255 -4.42 -1.87 -2.87
C THR A 255 -4.10 -0.75 -1.90
N ALA A 256 -3.30 -1.07 -0.89
CA ALA A 256 -2.78 -0.13 0.09
C ALA A 256 -1.32 -0.47 0.40
N ILE A 257 -0.49 0.55 0.53
CA ILE A 257 0.87 0.44 1.07
C ILE A 257 1.08 1.51 2.14
N ALA A 258 1.78 1.16 3.21
CA ALA A 258 2.01 2.07 4.34
C ALA A 258 3.44 1.99 4.86
N MET A 259 3.84 3.08 5.53
CA MET A 259 5.06 3.18 6.32
C MET A 259 4.68 3.75 7.70
N ASP A 260 5.09 3.08 8.78
CA ASP A 260 4.78 3.50 10.16
C ASP A 260 5.82 4.47 10.76
N CYS A 261 5.61 4.83 12.03
CA CYS A 261 6.47 5.75 12.77
C CYS A 261 7.90 5.23 13.00
N LYS A 262 8.12 3.92 12.90
CA LYS A 262 9.43 3.24 13.01
C LYS A 262 10.06 3.00 11.64
N GLY A 263 9.37 3.34 10.56
CA GLY A 263 9.81 3.09 9.18
C GLY A 263 9.54 1.68 8.68
N ASN A 264 8.79 0.84 9.41
CA ASN A 264 8.36 -0.45 8.89
C ASN A 264 7.41 -0.24 7.72
N LEU A 265 7.49 -1.13 6.72
CA LEU A 265 6.71 -1.05 5.49
C LEU A 265 5.76 -2.23 5.41
N ALA A 266 4.55 -2.02 4.89
CA ALA A 266 3.58 -3.08 4.66
C ALA A 266 2.80 -2.85 3.36
N CYS A 267 2.23 -3.92 2.82
CA CYS A 267 1.30 -3.85 1.69
C CYS A 267 0.12 -4.82 1.87
N ALA A 268 -1.03 -4.45 1.32
CA ALA A 268 -2.22 -5.29 1.25
C ALA A 268 -2.95 -5.06 -0.09
N ALA A 269 -3.66 -6.09 -0.54
CA ALA A 269 -4.47 -6.05 -1.76
C ALA A 269 -5.68 -6.99 -1.62
N SER A 270 -6.79 -6.64 -2.26
CA SER A 270 -8.02 -7.45 -2.31
C SER A 270 -8.72 -7.26 -3.66
N SER A 271 -9.34 -8.32 -4.20
CA SER A 271 -10.09 -8.25 -5.45
C SER A 271 -11.11 -9.38 -5.60
N GLY A 272 -12.25 -9.09 -6.25
CA GLY A 272 -13.15 -10.09 -6.82
C GLY A 272 -12.60 -10.77 -8.09
N GLY A 273 -11.52 -10.25 -8.67
CA GLY A 273 -10.96 -10.70 -9.94
C GLY A 273 -11.60 -10.02 -11.15
N ILE A 274 -11.67 -10.71 -12.29
CA ILE A 274 -12.28 -10.17 -13.52
C ILE A 274 -13.77 -10.57 -13.63
N PRO A 275 -14.63 -9.75 -14.26
CA PRO A 275 -16.04 -10.08 -14.46
C PRO A 275 -16.23 -11.37 -15.27
N GLY A 276 -17.09 -12.27 -14.78
CA GLY A 276 -17.37 -13.53 -15.46
C GLY A 276 -16.17 -14.48 -15.53
N LYS A 277 -15.18 -14.35 -14.62
CA LYS A 277 -14.06 -15.28 -14.50
C LYS A 277 -14.57 -16.71 -14.32
N SER A 278 -13.87 -17.70 -14.89
CA SER A 278 -14.11 -19.10 -14.56
C SER A 278 -13.99 -19.31 -13.05
N LYS A 279 -14.90 -20.06 -12.45
CA LYS A 279 -14.80 -20.50 -11.06
C LYS A 279 -13.41 -21.10 -10.77
N GLY A 280 -12.76 -20.68 -9.69
CA GLY A 280 -11.39 -21.05 -9.32
C GLY A 280 -10.28 -20.26 -10.04
N ARG A 281 -10.59 -19.26 -10.88
CA ARG A 281 -9.57 -18.36 -11.47
C ARG A 281 -9.00 -17.45 -10.37
N VAL A 282 -7.72 -17.65 -10.07
CA VAL A 282 -6.92 -16.83 -9.15
C VAL A 282 -6.17 -15.74 -9.93
N GLY A 283 -6.20 -14.51 -9.42
CA GLY A 283 -5.49 -13.36 -9.98
C GLY A 283 -4.05 -13.20 -9.49
N ASP A 284 -3.49 -12.01 -9.74
CA ASP A 284 -2.18 -11.56 -9.23
C ASP A 284 -2.20 -11.24 -7.74
N VAL A 285 -3.34 -10.78 -7.23
CA VAL A 285 -3.53 -10.28 -5.86
C VAL A 285 -2.94 -11.19 -4.78
N PRO A 286 -3.31 -12.48 -4.68
CA PRO A 286 -2.86 -13.31 -3.57
C PRO A 286 -1.45 -13.88 -3.79
N GLN A 287 -0.84 -13.62 -4.95
CA GLN A 287 0.49 -14.10 -5.28
C GLN A 287 1.52 -13.08 -4.79
N ILE A 288 2.15 -13.39 -3.65
CA ILE A 288 3.21 -12.57 -3.06
C ILE A 288 4.32 -12.33 -4.09
N GLY A 289 4.64 -11.06 -4.33
CA GLY A 289 5.57 -10.63 -5.38
C GLY A 289 4.91 -10.25 -6.71
N CYS A 290 3.64 -10.60 -6.94
CA CYS A 290 2.87 -10.19 -8.12
C CYS A 290 1.95 -9.03 -7.75
N GLY A 291 0.88 -9.29 -6.98
CA GLY A 291 -0.11 -8.30 -6.56
C GLY A 291 0.42 -7.32 -5.50
N GLY A 292 1.30 -7.78 -4.61
CA GLY A 292 1.97 -6.95 -3.61
C GLY A 292 3.27 -7.56 -3.10
N TYR A 293 4.19 -6.70 -2.66
CA TYR A 293 5.43 -7.09 -1.98
C TYR A 293 5.93 -5.96 -1.08
N ALA A 294 6.46 -6.30 0.09
CA ALA A 294 7.10 -5.36 1.01
C ALA A 294 8.39 -5.95 1.60
N ASN A 295 9.41 -5.12 1.79
CA ASN A 295 10.54 -5.40 2.66
C ASN A 295 11.12 -4.08 3.23
N GLU A 296 12.19 -4.17 4.04
CA GLU A 296 12.93 -3.02 4.59
C GLU A 296 13.36 -1.94 3.55
N CYS A 297 13.47 -2.28 2.26
CA CYS A 297 13.91 -1.34 1.22
C CYS A 297 12.74 -0.61 0.54
N GLY A 298 11.53 -1.17 0.57
CA GLY A 298 10.38 -0.61 -0.14
C GLY A 298 9.15 -1.52 -0.13
N ALA A 299 8.01 -0.91 -0.43
CA ALA A 299 6.74 -1.62 -0.64
C ALA A 299 6.13 -1.23 -1.99
N ALA A 300 5.51 -2.19 -2.66
CA ALA A 300 4.80 -1.99 -3.91
C ALA A 300 3.53 -2.86 -3.99
N ALA A 301 2.51 -2.35 -4.69
CA ALA A 301 1.30 -3.11 -5.02
C ALA A 301 0.81 -2.77 -6.44
N ALA A 302 0.18 -3.75 -7.09
CA ALA A 302 -0.19 -3.73 -8.50
C ALA A 302 -1.71 -3.84 -8.71
N CYS A 303 -2.18 -3.39 -9.87
CA CYS A 303 -3.59 -3.50 -10.29
C CYS A 303 -3.70 -3.51 -11.82
N GLY A 304 -4.60 -4.33 -12.34
CA GLY A 304 -4.89 -4.41 -13.77
C GLY A 304 -5.09 -5.85 -14.24
N HIS A 305 -4.52 -6.19 -15.41
CA HIS A 305 -4.67 -7.53 -15.96
C HIS A 305 -3.77 -8.53 -15.21
N GLY A 306 -4.36 -9.23 -14.23
CA GLY A 306 -3.65 -10.10 -13.31
C GLY A 306 -2.74 -11.14 -13.97
N GLU A 307 -3.17 -11.82 -15.03
CA GLU A 307 -2.34 -12.79 -15.76
C GLU A 307 -1.04 -12.17 -16.31
N SER A 308 -1.07 -10.89 -16.67
CA SER A 308 0.10 -10.13 -17.10
C SER A 308 0.97 -9.65 -15.93
N ILE A 309 0.36 -9.30 -14.79
CA ILE A 309 1.08 -8.93 -13.57
C ILE A 309 1.83 -10.14 -12.99
N ILE A 310 1.19 -11.32 -12.99
CA ILE A 310 1.81 -12.61 -12.59
C ILE A 310 3.04 -12.91 -13.45
N ARG A 311 2.90 -12.91 -14.78
CA ARG A 311 3.99 -13.23 -15.71
C ARG A 311 5.22 -12.30 -15.57
N MET A 312 5.04 -11.11 -15.02
CA MET A 312 6.08 -10.09 -14.86
C MET A 312 6.53 -9.86 -13.41
N THR A 313 5.95 -10.56 -12.43
CA THR A 313 6.26 -10.45 -10.98
C THR A 313 6.42 -9.00 -10.50
N VAL A 314 5.47 -8.14 -10.91
CA VAL A 314 5.64 -6.68 -10.95
C VAL A 314 6.01 -6.08 -9.60
N ALA A 315 5.32 -6.44 -8.51
CA ALA A 315 5.59 -5.87 -7.19
C ALA A 315 6.99 -6.24 -6.67
N ARG A 316 7.41 -7.52 -6.84
CA ARG A 316 8.74 -7.97 -6.43
C ARG A 316 9.83 -7.31 -7.25
N GLU A 317 9.65 -7.17 -8.57
CA GLU A 317 10.66 -6.57 -9.46
C GLU A 317 10.85 -5.07 -9.15
N VAL A 318 9.78 -4.34 -8.84
CA VAL A 318 9.89 -2.96 -8.35
C VAL A 318 10.70 -2.89 -7.07
N VAL A 319 10.34 -3.64 -6.02
CA VAL A 319 11.08 -3.63 -4.73
C VAL A 319 12.51 -4.17 -4.87
N SER A 320 12.75 -5.12 -5.78
CA SER A 320 14.08 -5.63 -6.14
C SER A 320 14.96 -4.50 -6.70
N ASN A 321 14.42 -3.68 -7.61
CA ASN A 321 15.16 -2.55 -8.16
C ASN A 321 15.36 -1.42 -7.12
N MET A 322 14.42 -1.21 -6.20
CA MET A 322 14.62 -0.32 -5.04
C MET A 322 15.80 -0.74 -4.17
N GLN A 323 15.90 -2.05 -3.89
CA GLN A 323 16.97 -2.65 -3.10
C GLN A 323 18.34 -2.52 -3.79
N LYS A 324 18.42 -2.81 -5.09
CA LYS A 324 19.64 -2.60 -5.91
C LYS A 324 20.09 -1.14 -5.90
N LEU A 325 19.16 -0.19 -6.05
CA LEU A 325 19.46 1.25 -5.98
C LEU A 325 20.02 1.66 -4.61
N ASN A 326 19.43 1.16 -3.51
CA ASN A 326 19.93 1.39 -2.15
C ASN A 326 21.32 0.80 -1.88
N GLN A 327 21.68 -0.29 -2.56
CA GLN A 327 23.02 -0.90 -2.49
C GLN A 327 24.04 -0.13 -3.33
N SER A 328 23.65 0.39 -4.49
CA SER A 328 24.52 1.20 -5.35
C SER A 328 24.82 2.62 -4.85
N ALA A 329 24.16 3.04 -3.76
CA ALA A 329 24.28 4.37 -3.15
C ALA A 329 25.07 4.37 -1.82
N GLN A 330 25.77 3.27 -1.52
CA GLN A 330 26.64 3.08 -0.36
C GLN A 330 28.09 2.90 -0.83
#